data_AF-A0A940VHD7-F1
#
_entry.id   AF-A0A940VHD7-F1
#
_cell.length_a   1.000
_cell.length_b   1.000
_cell.length_c   1.000
_cell.angle_alpha   90.00
_cell.angle_beta   90.00
_cell.angle_gamma   90.00
#
_symmetry.space_group_name_H-M   'P 1'
#
loop_
_entity.id
_entity.type
_entity.pdbx_description
1 polymer ?
#
loop_
_entity_poly.entity_id
_entity_poly.type
_entity_poly.pdbx_seq_one_letter_code
_entity_poly.pdbx_strand_id
1 'polypeptide(L)'
;MPHPFDPGYGQDPFRTLAAEYPEADVYPPDQFRVEWGPVFHRGRLDGSARVLVLGQDPAQHETIVRRILVGEAGRRVQGLAWHLWKATATGQASAVAYAAVTHPTYPESSTQGDKGKLAAATAKLLQNWNAGLQVLAPALAHPDAPRPLVCYGATWTEGDRLPIPEMDFPAGLPAWMRDDDGWAKRVGKDDLGKRRNITITVPKGVLR
;
A
#
# COMPACT_ATOMS: atom_id res chain seq x y z
N MET A 1 3.49 -28.38 4.32
CA MET A 1 3.31 -27.68 3.03
C MET A 1 4.33 -26.56 2.97
N PRO A 2 4.88 -26.21 1.80
CA PRO A 2 5.83 -25.09 1.68
C PRO A 2 5.12 -23.75 1.91
N HIS A 3 5.78 -22.82 2.60
CA HIS A 3 5.33 -21.43 2.79
C HIS A 3 6.07 -20.53 1.80
N PRO A 4 5.38 -19.89 0.84
CA PRO A 4 6.04 -18.95 -0.07
C PRO A 4 6.39 -17.65 0.67
N PHE A 5 7.41 -16.93 0.20
CA PHE A 5 7.84 -15.66 0.77
C PHE A 5 8.51 -14.80 -0.30
N ASP A 6 8.63 -13.50 -0.05
CA ASP A 6 9.37 -12.59 -0.90
C ASP A 6 10.88 -12.62 -0.55
N PRO A 7 11.77 -13.05 -1.48
CA PRO A 7 13.21 -13.07 -1.26
C PRO A 7 13.84 -11.66 -1.21
N GLY A 8 13.10 -10.62 -1.60
CA GLY A 8 13.52 -9.22 -1.51
C GLY A 8 14.55 -8.82 -2.58
N TYR A 9 15.47 -7.94 -2.19
CA TYR A 9 16.34 -7.17 -3.10
C TYR A 9 17.64 -7.90 -3.46
N GLY A 10 17.58 -9.22 -3.62
CA GLY A 10 18.78 -10.05 -3.82
C GLY A 10 19.45 -9.87 -5.19
N GLN A 11 18.74 -9.33 -6.18
CA GLN A 11 19.19 -9.21 -7.57
C GLN A 11 19.34 -7.74 -7.98
N ASP A 12 20.28 -7.47 -8.86
CA ASP A 12 20.39 -6.14 -9.49
C ASP A 12 19.26 -5.91 -10.50
N PRO A 13 18.80 -4.66 -10.66
CA PRO A 13 19.33 -3.42 -10.05
C PRO A 13 18.82 -3.15 -8.62
N PHE A 14 17.91 -3.97 -8.09
CA PHE A 14 17.25 -3.69 -6.82
C PHE A 14 18.18 -3.78 -5.61
N ARG A 15 19.19 -4.65 -5.67
CA ARG A 15 20.26 -4.72 -4.66
C ARG A 15 20.97 -3.37 -4.54
N THR A 16 21.51 -2.84 -5.64
CA THR A 16 22.16 -1.52 -5.65
C THR A 16 21.22 -0.42 -5.19
N LEU A 17 19.99 -0.36 -5.71
CA LEU A 17 19.01 0.66 -5.30
C LEU A 17 18.68 0.62 -3.80
N ALA A 18 18.61 -0.58 -3.21
CA ALA A 18 18.37 -0.73 -1.78
C ALA A 18 19.63 -0.47 -0.92
N ALA A 19 20.83 -0.52 -1.52
CA ALA A 19 22.09 -0.20 -0.85
C ALA A 19 22.43 1.29 -0.90
N GLU A 20 21.97 2.00 -1.94
CA GLU A 20 22.29 3.40 -2.22
C GLU A 20 21.08 4.32 -2.06
N TYR A 21 20.26 4.07 -1.04
CA TYR A 21 19.05 4.85 -0.82
C TYR A 21 19.37 6.27 -0.31
N PRO A 22 18.57 7.28 -0.67
CA PRO A 22 18.74 8.65 -0.19
C PRO A 22 18.49 8.77 1.33
N GLU A 23 19.29 9.58 2.01
CA GLU A 23 19.21 9.78 3.46
C GLU A 23 18.59 11.15 3.83
N ALA A 24 18.95 11.67 4.99
CA ALA A 24 18.43 12.90 5.58
C ALA A 24 18.80 14.17 4.79
N ASP A 25 19.80 14.10 3.92
CA ASP A 25 20.21 15.17 3.01
C ASP A 25 19.17 15.41 1.90
N VAL A 26 18.44 14.37 1.49
CA VAL A 26 17.33 14.44 0.54
C VAL A 26 15.98 14.53 1.26
N TYR A 27 15.82 13.84 2.40
CA TYR A 27 14.59 13.79 3.17
C TYR A 27 14.76 14.41 4.56
N PRO A 28 14.45 15.72 4.74
CA PRO A 28 14.62 16.42 6.00
C PRO A 28 13.94 15.71 7.19
N PRO A 29 14.67 15.38 8.27
CA PRO A 29 14.12 14.63 9.41
C PRO A 29 13.00 15.34 10.18
N ASP A 30 12.83 16.65 10.05
CA ASP A 30 11.69 17.37 10.64
C ASP A 30 10.39 17.15 9.85
N GLN A 31 10.48 16.82 8.57
CA GLN A 31 9.35 16.58 7.66
C GLN A 31 9.09 15.10 7.39
N PHE A 32 10.13 14.27 7.39
CA PHE A 32 10.07 12.85 7.07
C PHE A 32 10.51 11.97 8.24
N ARG A 33 9.91 10.78 8.34
CA ARG A 33 10.19 9.81 9.41
C ARG A 33 11.39 8.90 9.07
N VAL A 34 12.50 9.50 8.66
CA VAL A 34 13.70 8.77 8.22
C VAL A 34 14.33 7.92 9.33
N GLU A 35 14.03 8.20 10.60
CA GLU A 35 14.50 7.43 11.76
C GLU A 35 14.07 5.95 11.73
N TRP A 36 13.05 5.60 10.94
CA TRP A 36 12.57 4.23 10.79
C TRP A 36 13.18 3.49 9.58
N GLY A 37 14.01 4.17 8.78
CA GLY A 37 14.60 3.65 7.54
C GLY A 37 13.58 3.52 6.39
N PRO A 38 14.06 3.34 5.14
CA PRO A 38 13.19 3.24 3.98
C PRO A 38 12.38 1.92 3.97
N VAL A 39 11.23 1.96 3.29
CA VAL A 39 10.43 0.79 2.91
C VAL A 39 10.20 0.87 1.41
N PHE A 40 10.79 -0.05 0.64
CA PHE A 40 10.94 0.15 -0.80
C PHE A 40 9.73 -0.29 -1.64
N HIS A 41 9.23 -1.51 -1.42
CA HIS A 41 8.22 -2.09 -2.32
C HIS A 41 7.34 -3.15 -1.63
N ARG A 42 6.35 -3.65 -2.36
CA ARG A 42 5.64 -4.91 -2.12
C ARG A 42 5.26 -5.51 -3.48
N GLY A 43 5.44 -6.82 -3.67
CA GLY A 43 4.98 -7.52 -4.87
C GLY A 43 6.10 -8.29 -5.55
N ARG A 44 6.22 -8.15 -6.88
CA ARG A 44 7.15 -8.93 -7.71
C ARG A 44 8.25 -8.04 -8.28
N LEU A 45 9.50 -8.44 -8.10
CA LEU A 45 10.70 -7.80 -8.68
C LEU A 45 11.37 -8.65 -9.78
N ASP A 46 10.74 -9.75 -10.18
CA ASP A 46 11.25 -10.71 -11.18
C ASP A 46 10.73 -10.44 -12.61
N GLY A 47 10.01 -9.32 -12.81
CA GLY A 47 9.39 -8.97 -14.09
C GLY A 47 8.04 -9.64 -14.36
N SER A 48 7.52 -10.45 -13.44
CA SER A 48 6.18 -11.06 -13.58
C SER A 48 5.02 -10.10 -13.34
N ALA A 49 5.26 -8.93 -12.72
CA ALA A 49 4.23 -7.94 -12.41
C ALA A 49 3.47 -7.48 -13.67
N ARG A 50 2.14 -7.45 -13.58
CA ARG A 50 1.24 -6.98 -14.67
C ARG A 50 0.53 -5.68 -14.34
N VAL A 51 0.52 -5.28 -13.07
CA VAL A 51 -0.08 -4.04 -12.58
C VAL A 51 0.92 -3.35 -11.65
N LEU A 52 1.11 -2.04 -11.84
CA LEU A 52 1.91 -1.19 -10.96
C LEU A 52 0.96 -0.35 -10.10
N VAL A 53 1.09 -0.46 -8.78
CA VAL A 53 0.36 0.38 -7.82
C VAL A 53 1.30 1.41 -7.25
N LEU A 54 0.90 2.67 -7.37
CA LEU A 54 1.63 3.82 -6.84
C LEU A 54 0.92 4.32 -5.57
N GLY A 55 1.48 4.00 -4.39
CA GLY A 55 1.00 4.46 -3.07
C GLY A 55 1.72 5.72 -2.56
N GLN A 56 1.27 6.37 -1.48
CA GLN A 56 1.92 7.61 -1.02
C GLN A 56 3.18 7.38 -0.16
N ASP A 57 3.01 6.93 1.08
CA ASP A 57 4.07 6.76 2.07
C ASP A 57 3.73 5.61 3.05
N PRO A 58 4.76 4.94 3.63
CA PRO A 58 4.55 3.86 4.58
C PRO A 58 4.10 4.36 5.96
N ALA A 59 3.32 3.53 6.67
CA ALA A 59 2.90 3.79 8.05
C ALA A 59 3.57 2.79 9.02
N GLN A 60 2.99 2.65 10.23
CA GLN A 60 3.57 1.83 11.30
C GLN A 60 3.61 0.33 10.97
N HIS A 61 2.64 -0.20 10.22
CA HIS A 61 2.62 -1.62 9.83
C HIS A 61 3.75 -1.92 8.84
N GLU A 62 3.89 -1.08 7.81
CA GLU A 62 4.96 -1.13 6.80
C GLU A 62 6.34 -1.01 7.43
N THR A 63 6.47 -0.21 8.49
CA THR A 63 7.70 -0.06 9.26
C THR A 63 8.13 -1.37 9.94
N ILE A 64 7.20 -2.23 10.31
CA ILE A 64 7.52 -3.53 10.92
C ILE A 64 7.71 -4.60 9.85
N VAL A 65 6.80 -4.69 8.88
CA VAL A 65 6.83 -5.74 7.84
C VAL A 65 7.95 -5.51 6.81
N ARG A 66 8.39 -4.27 6.63
CA ARG A 66 9.36 -3.85 5.60
C ARG A 66 8.87 -4.06 4.17
N ARG A 67 7.55 -3.97 3.99
CA ARG A 67 6.85 -3.92 2.69
C ARG A 67 5.76 -2.86 2.75
N ILE A 68 5.53 -2.16 1.65
CA ILE A 68 4.54 -1.06 1.59
C ILE A 68 3.10 -1.58 1.48
N LEU A 69 2.12 -0.73 1.83
CA LEU A 69 0.68 -0.98 1.68
C LEU A 69 0.19 -2.24 2.44
N VAL A 70 0.76 -2.50 3.60
CA VAL A 70 0.38 -3.63 4.46
C VAL A 70 -0.59 -3.26 5.58
N GLY A 71 -0.93 -1.97 5.70
CA GLY A 71 -2.06 -1.49 6.50
C GLY A 71 -2.98 -0.53 5.74
N GLU A 72 -3.78 0.23 6.48
CA GLU A 72 -4.74 1.20 5.95
C GLU A 72 -4.01 2.49 5.50
N ALA A 73 -3.71 2.59 4.19
CA ALA A 73 -2.74 3.56 3.62
C ALA A 73 -3.14 5.06 3.68
N GLY A 74 -2.39 6.04 3.13
CA GLY A 74 -2.71 7.48 3.03
C GLY A 74 -2.41 8.17 1.66
N ARG A 75 -2.86 9.43 1.44
CA ARG A 75 -2.92 10.19 0.14
C ARG A 75 -2.01 11.44 -0.06
N ARG A 76 -1.40 11.66 -1.28
CA ARG A 76 -1.42 12.95 -2.08
C ARG A 76 -0.42 13.08 -3.27
N VAL A 77 0.72 12.38 -3.32
CA VAL A 77 1.82 12.74 -4.27
C VAL A 77 1.76 12.03 -5.64
N GLN A 78 1.06 10.91 -5.74
CA GLN A 78 1.18 9.99 -6.88
C GLN A 78 0.61 10.50 -8.21
N GLY A 79 -0.42 11.35 -8.15
CA GLY A 79 -0.99 11.96 -9.36
C GLY A 79 0.01 12.84 -10.10
N LEU A 80 0.80 13.64 -9.38
CA LEU A 80 1.76 14.55 -9.99
C LEU A 80 2.91 13.78 -10.68
N ALA A 81 3.45 12.75 -10.02
CA ALA A 81 4.51 11.91 -10.58
C ALA A 81 4.10 11.27 -11.92
N TRP A 82 2.86 10.78 -12.02
CA TRP A 82 2.31 10.27 -13.26
C TRP A 82 2.27 11.33 -14.37
N HIS A 83 1.75 12.52 -14.09
CA HIS A 83 1.66 13.59 -15.10
C HIS A 83 3.03 14.06 -15.57
N LEU A 84 3.99 14.21 -14.65
CA LEU A 84 5.37 14.56 -14.98
C LEU A 84 6.02 13.50 -15.87
N TRP A 85 5.85 12.21 -15.54
CA TRP A 85 6.34 11.13 -16.38
C TRP A 85 5.64 11.11 -17.74
N LYS A 86 4.31 11.26 -17.80
CA LYS A 86 3.57 11.27 -19.07
C LYS A 86 3.95 12.43 -19.99
N ALA A 87 4.48 13.52 -19.44
CA ALA A 87 4.98 14.65 -20.21
C ALA A 87 6.33 14.38 -20.88
N THR A 88 7.09 13.37 -20.45
CA THR A 88 8.34 12.94 -21.11
C THR A 88 8.08 12.23 -22.44
N ALA A 89 9.07 12.16 -23.33
CA ALA A 89 8.93 11.43 -24.60
C ALA A 89 8.56 9.95 -24.39
N THR A 90 9.20 9.28 -23.42
CA THR A 90 8.89 7.88 -23.05
C THR A 90 7.46 7.75 -22.54
N GLY A 91 7.03 8.68 -21.69
CA GLY A 91 5.66 8.73 -21.21
C GLY A 91 4.68 8.90 -22.35
N GLN A 92 4.87 9.89 -23.22
CA GLN A 92 3.98 10.17 -24.35
C GLN A 92 3.82 8.96 -25.28
N ALA A 93 4.91 8.25 -25.59
CA ALA A 93 4.90 7.04 -26.40
C ALA A 93 4.22 5.83 -25.72
N SER A 94 4.07 5.84 -24.39
CA SER A 94 3.43 4.75 -23.66
C SER A 94 1.90 4.76 -23.80
N ALA A 95 1.34 3.61 -24.16
CA ALA A 95 -0.09 3.34 -24.20
C ALA A 95 -0.61 2.65 -22.93
N VAL A 96 0.15 2.66 -21.83
CA VAL A 96 -0.25 1.99 -20.60
C VAL A 96 -1.55 2.59 -20.06
N ALA A 97 -2.52 1.73 -19.74
CA ALA A 97 -3.76 2.16 -19.11
C ALA A 97 -3.48 2.71 -17.70
N TYR A 98 -4.17 3.78 -17.34
CA TYR A 98 -4.00 4.47 -16.07
C TYR A 98 -5.35 4.88 -15.49
N ALA A 99 -5.49 4.68 -14.19
CA ALA A 99 -6.62 5.20 -13.42
C ALA A 99 -6.12 5.82 -12.12
N ALA A 100 -6.49 7.09 -11.90
CA ALA A 100 -6.32 7.73 -10.61
C ALA A 100 -7.50 7.35 -9.71
N VAL A 101 -7.24 6.55 -8.67
CA VAL A 101 -8.26 6.15 -7.69
C VAL A 101 -8.08 6.86 -6.36
N THR A 102 -9.19 7.00 -5.64
CA THR A 102 -9.25 7.65 -4.33
C THR A 102 -8.52 6.79 -3.33
N HIS A 103 -7.73 7.43 -2.48
CA HIS A 103 -6.96 6.72 -1.48
C HIS A 103 -7.87 5.90 -0.52
N PRO A 104 -7.57 4.60 -0.26
CA PRO A 104 -8.38 3.70 0.57
C PRO A 104 -8.96 4.30 1.86
N THR A 105 -8.16 5.03 2.65
CA THR A 105 -8.56 5.59 3.96
C THR A 105 -9.04 7.04 3.93
N TYR A 106 -9.27 7.58 2.73
CA TYR A 106 -9.81 8.92 2.60
C TYR A 106 -11.12 9.10 3.40
N PRO A 107 -12.07 8.15 3.42
CA PRO A 107 -13.30 8.27 4.20
C PRO A 107 -13.02 8.48 5.70
N GLU A 108 -12.15 7.68 6.31
CA GLU A 108 -11.82 7.74 7.74
C GLU A 108 -11.09 9.06 8.07
N SER A 109 -10.14 9.44 7.23
CA SER A 109 -9.32 10.63 7.44
C SER A 109 -10.08 11.95 7.26
N SER A 110 -11.09 11.97 6.38
CA SER A 110 -11.81 13.21 6.01
C SER A 110 -13.02 13.51 6.88
N THR A 111 -13.46 12.56 7.71
CA THR A 111 -14.77 12.64 8.38
C THR A 111 -14.69 12.83 9.88
N GLN A 112 -13.50 12.76 10.47
CA GLN A 112 -13.26 13.00 11.90
C GLN A 112 -14.18 12.14 12.81
N GLY A 113 -14.53 10.93 12.36
CA GLY A 113 -15.40 10.01 13.11
C GLY A 113 -16.91 10.22 12.94
N ASP A 114 -17.35 11.17 12.11
CA ASP A 114 -18.76 11.36 11.75
C ASP A 114 -19.24 10.19 10.87
N LYS A 115 -20.12 9.34 11.42
CA LYS A 115 -20.60 8.13 10.75
C LYS A 115 -21.39 8.41 9.46
N GLY A 116 -22.16 9.50 9.42
CA GLY A 116 -22.94 9.86 8.24
C GLY A 116 -22.04 10.31 7.10
N LYS A 117 -21.06 11.16 7.43
CA LYS A 117 -20.04 11.58 6.46
C LYS A 117 -19.15 10.42 6.03
N LEU A 118 -18.83 9.50 6.94
CA LEU A 118 -18.04 8.30 6.64
C LEU A 118 -18.74 7.45 5.58
N ALA A 119 -20.01 7.10 5.79
CA ALA A 119 -20.77 6.31 4.82
C ALA A 119 -20.85 7.00 3.44
N ALA A 120 -21.12 8.31 3.40
CA ALA A 120 -21.16 9.07 2.16
C ALA A 120 -19.80 9.13 1.45
N ALA A 121 -18.71 9.32 2.21
CA ALA A 121 -17.35 9.34 1.67
C ALA A 121 -16.90 7.96 1.16
N THR A 122 -17.26 6.87 1.86
CA THR A 122 -17.02 5.49 1.43
C THR A 122 -17.76 5.21 0.12
N ALA A 123 -19.04 5.54 0.02
CA ALA A 123 -19.81 5.34 -1.22
C ALA A 123 -19.16 6.09 -2.40
N LYS A 124 -18.70 7.32 -2.20
CA LYS A 124 -18.01 8.11 -3.22
C LYS A 124 -16.65 7.49 -3.61
N LEU A 125 -15.90 6.97 -2.65
CA LEU A 125 -14.66 6.23 -2.91
C LEU A 125 -14.92 5.02 -3.79
N LEU A 126 -15.91 4.18 -3.44
CA LEU A 126 -16.23 2.96 -4.17
C LEU A 126 -16.72 3.25 -5.59
N GLN A 127 -17.50 4.32 -5.78
CA GLN A 127 -17.88 4.80 -7.12
C GLN A 127 -16.65 5.18 -7.96
N ASN A 128 -15.70 5.90 -7.38
CA ASN A 128 -14.46 6.25 -8.07
C ASN A 128 -13.58 5.02 -8.36
N TRP A 129 -13.54 4.04 -7.46
CA TRP A 129 -12.85 2.77 -7.69
C TRP A 129 -13.50 1.97 -8.82
N ASN A 130 -14.83 1.90 -8.88
CA ASN A 130 -15.55 1.27 -9.98
C ASN A 130 -15.21 1.90 -11.32
N ALA A 131 -15.15 3.24 -11.39
CA ALA A 131 -14.71 3.94 -12.61
C ALA A 131 -13.26 3.56 -12.99
N GLY A 132 -12.36 3.46 -12.03
CA GLY A 132 -10.98 3.01 -12.27
C GLY A 132 -10.90 1.56 -12.75
N LEU A 133 -11.66 0.65 -12.14
CA LEU A 133 -11.74 -0.75 -12.54
C LEU A 133 -12.28 -0.91 -13.96
N GLN A 134 -13.28 -0.12 -14.35
CA GLN A 134 -13.83 -0.14 -15.71
C GLN A 134 -12.81 0.32 -16.77
N VAL A 135 -11.88 1.22 -16.40
CA VAL A 135 -10.76 1.62 -17.27
C VAL A 135 -9.70 0.53 -17.35
N LEU A 136 -9.33 -0.08 -16.21
CA LEU A 136 -8.18 -0.98 -16.12
C LEU A 136 -8.49 -2.42 -16.54
N ALA A 137 -9.68 -2.94 -16.23
CA ALA A 137 -10.01 -4.34 -16.48
C ALA A 137 -9.89 -4.76 -17.96
N PRO A 138 -10.36 -3.96 -18.95
CA PRO A 138 -10.17 -4.31 -20.36
C PRO A 138 -8.71 -4.27 -20.83
N ALA A 139 -7.85 -3.52 -20.13
CA ALA A 139 -6.44 -3.40 -20.47
C ALA A 139 -5.57 -4.54 -19.90
N LEU A 140 -6.10 -5.32 -18.94
CA LEU A 140 -5.38 -6.44 -18.33
C LEU A 140 -5.50 -7.71 -19.18
N ALA A 141 -4.61 -7.85 -20.17
CA ALA A 141 -4.61 -8.99 -21.09
C ALA A 141 -4.14 -10.32 -20.47
N HIS A 142 -3.39 -10.26 -19.36
CA HIS A 142 -2.75 -11.43 -18.73
C HIS A 142 -3.08 -11.51 -17.22
N PRO A 143 -4.35 -11.76 -16.85
CA PRO A 143 -4.69 -11.99 -15.45
C PRO A 143 -4.17 -13.36 -14.97
N ASP A 144 -3.84 -13.47 -13.69
CA ASP A 144 -3.42 -14.76 -13.10
C ASP A 144 -4.52 -15.83 -13.17
N ALA A 145 -5.78 -15.40 -13.08
CA ALA A 145 -6.97 -16.23 -13.30
C ALA A 145 -8.05 -15.41 -14.02
N PRO A 146 -8.77 -16.01 -14.99
CA PRO A 146 -9.87 -15.32 -15.65
C PRO A 146 -10.97 -15.03 -14.63
N ARG A 147 -11.31 -13.74 -14.47
CA ARG A 147 -12.37 -13.28 -13.58
C ARG A 147 -13.20 -12.20 -14.27
N PRO A 148 -14.54 -12.29 -14.22
CA PRO A 148 -15.37 -11.18 -14.66
C PRO A 148 -15.17 -9.96 -13.75
N LEU A 149 -15.28 -8.77 -14.31
CA LEU A 149 -15.28 -7.55 -13.51
C LEU A 149 -16.55 -7.51 -12.65
N VAL A 150 -16.37 -7.44 -11.33
CA VAL A 150 -17.43 -7.20 -10.36
C VAL A 150 -17.17 -5.85 -9.72
N CYS A 151 -18.12 -4.92 -9.87
CA CYS A 151 -18.04 -3.61 -9.26
C CYS A 151 -18.50 -3.64 -7.80
N TYR A 152 -17.92 -2.78 -6.97
CA TYR A 152 -18.33 -2.55 -5.60
C TYR A 152 -19.75 -1.98 -5.50
N GLY A 153 -20.41 -2.26 -4.38
CA GLY A 153 -21.62 -1.57 -3.95
C GLY A 153 -21.35 -0.18 -3.34
N ALA A 154 -22.30 0.34 -2.57
CA ALA A 154 -22.16 1.62 -1.87
C ALA A 154 -21.43 1.51 -0.51
N THR A 155 -21.23 0.28 -0.02
CA THR A 155 -20.55 -0.04 1.23
C THR A 155 -19.63 -1.23 1.01
N TRP A 156 -18.63 -1.38 1.86
CA TRP A 156 -17.83 -2.60 1.92
C TRP A 156 -18.70 -3.81 2.24
N THR A 157 -18.40 -4.93 1.60
CA THR A 157 -19.05 -6.22 1.78
C THR A 157 -18.00 -7.28 2.12
N GLU A 158 -18.47 -8.43 2.61
CA GLU A 158 -17.61 -9.57 2.87
C GLU A 158 -16.93 -10.02 1.55
N GLY A 159 -15.61 -10.19 1.60
CA GLY A 159 -14.79 -10.51 0.42
C GLY A 159 -14.15 -9.32 -0.28
N ASP A 160 -14.59 -8.07 -0.02
CA ASP A 160 -13.92 -6.87 -0.56
C ASP A 160 -12.54 -6.64 0.07
N ARG A 161 -12.37 -7.10 1.31
CA ARG A 161 -11.11 -7.05 2.05
C ARG A 161 -10.50 -8.45 2.08
N LEU A 162 -9.42 -8.62 1.32
CA LEU A 162 -8.65 -9.85 1.28
C LEU A 162 -7.37 -9.69 2.10
N PRO A 163 -6.91 -10.75 2.78
CA PRO A 163 -5.60 -10.75 3.42
C PRO A 163 -4.51 -10.60 2.36
N ILE A 164 -3.36 -10.07 2.77
CA ILE A 164 -2.22 -9.91 1.87
C ILE A 164 -1.62 -11.30 1.62
N PRO A 165 -1.27 -11.67 0.37
CA PRO A 165 -0.66 -12.97 0.10
C PRO A 165 0.65 -13.17 0.88
N GLU A 166 0.84 -14.37 1.43
CA GLU A 166 2.06 -14.73 2.19
C GLU A 166 3.35 -14.50 1.39
N MET A 167 3.30 -14.73 0.09
CA MET A 167 4.43 -14.53 -0.83
C MET A 167 4.88 -13.07 -0.99
N ASP A 168 4.12 -12.11 -0.47
CA ASP A 168 4.50 -10.69 -0.47
C ASP A 168 5.27 -10.28 0.79
N PHE A 169 5.39 -11.17 1.78
CA PHE A 169 6.05 -10.91 3.06
C PHE A 169 7.44 -11.56 3.10
N PRO A 170 8.40 -10.96 3.84
CA PRO A 170 9.67 -11.62 4.16
C PRO A 170 9.48 -12.99 4.83
N ALA A 171 10.46 -13.87 4.66
CA ALA A 171 10.47 -15.19 5.26
C ALA A 171 10.29 -15.13 6.80
N GLY A 172 9.39 -15.98 7.31
CA GLY A 172 9.21 -16.18 8.76
C GLY A 172 8.20 -15.25 9.44
N LEU A 173 7.60 -14.28 8.74
CA LEU A 173 6.56 -13.45 9.33
C LEU A 173 5.25 -14.24 9.55
N PRO A 174 4.61 -14.12 10.73
CA PRO A 174 3.43 -14.91 11.06
C PRO A 174 2.17 -14.39 10.34
N ALA A 175 1.20 -15.29 10.14
CA ALA A 175 -0.03 -15.02 9.41
C ALA A 175 -0.85 -13.83 9.94
N TRP A 176 -0.90 -13.66 11.26
CA TRP A 176 -1.67 -12.56 11.86
C TRP A 176 -1.17 -11.16 11.44
N MET A 177 0.07 -11.03 10.96
CA MET A 177 0.58 -9.74 10.46
C MET A 177 0.01 -9.34 9.09
N ARG A 178 -0.52 -10.30 8.32
CA ARG A 178 -1.09 -10.09 6.98
C ARG A 178 -2.61 -10.28 6.92
N ASP A 179 -3.18 -10.94 7.93
CA ASP A 179 -4.62 -11.27 7.99
C ASP A 179 -5.44 -10.16 8.65
N ASP A 180 -4.88 -9.48 9.65
CA ASP A 180 -5.57 -8.46 10.45
C ASP A 180 -4.81 -7.13 10.45
N ASP A 181 -5.55 -6.03 10.67
CA ASP A 181 -5.00 -4.70 10.91
C ASP A 181 -5.01 -4.31 12.40
N GLY A 182 -4.38 -3.17 12.71
CA GLY A 182 -4.42 -2.59 14.06
C GLY A 182 -3.49 -3.23 15.09
N TRP A 183 -2.68 -4.23 14.71
CA TRP A 183 -1.67 -4.84 15.58
C TRP A 183 -0.43 -3.96 15.82
N ALA A 184 -0.17 -2.94 14.99
CA ALA A 184 0.88 -1.94 15.23
C ALA A 184 0.29 -0.54 15.42
N LYS A 185 0.78 0.19 16.43
CA LYS A 185 0.35 1.57 16.74
C LYS A 185 1.51 2.43 17.21
N ARG A 186 1.50 3.73 16.88
CA ARG A 186 2.40 4.73 17.48
C ARG A 186 1.87 5.16 18.85
N VAL A 187 2.69 5.06 19.89
CA VAL A 187 2.27 5.29 21.29
C VAL A 187 3.29 6.14 22.03
N GLY A 188 2.83 7.19 22.73
CA GLY A 188 3.69 8.04 23.54
C GLY A 188 2.90 9.11 24.29
N LYS A 189 3.51 9.69 25.33
CA LYS A 189 2.88 10.71 26.19
C LYS A 189 2.82 12.09 25.52
N ASP A 190 3.73 12.37 24.61
CA ASP A 190 3.85 13.58 23.81
C ASP A 190 4.13 13.23 22.34
N ASP A 191 4.22 14.23 21.46
CA ASP A 191 4.43 14.02 20.03
C ASP A 191 5.77 13.36 19.72
N LEU A 192 6.82 13.74 20.46
CA LEU A 192 8.14 13.15 20.31
C LEU A 192 8.17 11.69 20.76
N GLY A 193 7.51 11.38 21.88
CA GLY A 193 7.33 10.02 22.38
C GLY A 193 6.53 9.15 21.40
N LYS A 194 5.44 9.67 20.82
CA LYS A 194 4.67 8.98 19.77
C LYS A 194 5.50 8.74 18.52
N ARG A 195 6.35 9.69 18.15
CA ARG A 195 7.24 9.58 16.98
C ARG A 195 8.28 8.47 17.15
N ARG A 196 8.85 8.37 18.35
CA ARG A 196 9.95 7.45 18.69
C ARG A 196 9.53 6.00 18.98
N ASN A 197 8.24 5.70 19.05
CA ASN A 197 7.78 4.39 19.51
C ASN A 197 6.66 3.80 18.63
N ILE A 198 6.82 2.53 18.27
CA ILE A 198 5.78 1.68 17.66
C ILE A 198 5.59 0.48 18.59
N THR A 199 4.37 0.33 19.11
CA THR A 199 3.96 -0.82 19.90
C THR A 199 3.29 -1.84 18.99
N ILE A 200 3.77 -3.08 19.08
CA ILE A 200 3.17 -4.26 18.44
C ILE A 200 2.35 -5.00 19.50
N THR A 201 1.13 -5.39 19.15
CA THR A 201 0.25 -6.22 19.97
C THR A 201 -0.24 -7.38 19.14
N VAL A 202 0.16 -8.59 19.51
CA VAL A 202 -0.34 -9.82 18.87
C VAL A 202 -1.87 -9.87 19.04
N PRO A 203 -2.65 -10.10 17.97
CA PRO A 203 -4.11 -10.14 18.07
C PRO A 203 -4.62 -11.18 19.09
N LYS A 204 -5.75 -10.87 19.72
CA LYS A 204 -6.42 -11.81 20.64
C LYS A 204 -6.77 -13.09 19.90
N GLY A 205 -6.58 -14.25 20.53
CA GLY A 205 -6.88 -15.56 19.97
C GLY A 205 -5.71 -16.22 19.22
N VAL A 206 -4.63 -15.50 18.93
CA VAL A 206 -3.39 -16.09 18.38
C VAL A 206 -2.61 -16.85 19.46
N LEU A 207 -2.54 -16.28 20.66
CA LEU A 207 -1.90 -16.89 21.83
C LEU A 207 -2.96 -17.63 22.65
N ARG A 208 -2.63 -18.84 23.11
CA ARG A 208 -3.44 -19.64 24.03
C ARG A 208 -3.04 -19.39 25.47
#